data_AF-A0A1C3XKF9-F1
#
_entry.id   AF-A0A1C3XKF9-F1
#
_cell.length_a   1.000
_cell.length_b   1.000
_cell.length_c   1.000
_cell.angle_alpha   90.00
_cell.angle_beta   90.00
_cell.angle_gamma   90.00
#
_symmetry.space_group_name_H-M   'P 1'
#
loop_
_entity.id
_entity.type
_entity.pdbx_description
1 polymer ?
#
loop_
_entity_poly.entity_id
_entity_poly.type
_entity_poly.pdbx_seq_one_letter_code
_entity_poly.pdbx_strand_id
1 'polypeptide(L)' 'MLDWEKYRQELSSRVTELGRLSPATLEGVRTLGGAGQKSGRLDAKTRELIALAVAVTTRCDGCIASHTSEAAKVGATRE' A
#
# COMPACT_ATOMS: atom_id res chain seq x y z
N MET A 1 -9.68 17.80 9.02
CA MET A 1 -9.65 16.42 8.50
C MET A 1 -8.56 16.36 7.45
N LEU A 2 -7.72 15.32 7.42
CA LEU A 2 -6.65 15.19 6.43
C LEU A 2 -7.25 15.10 5.02
N ASP A 3 -6.64 15.79 4.05
CA ASP A 3 -6.87 15.52 2.64
C ASP A 3 -6.07 14.27 2.27
N TRP A 4 -6.77 13.13 2.28
CA TRP A 4 -6.17 11.82 2.09
C TRP A 4 -5.56 11.62 0.69
N GLU A 5 -6.14 12.25 -0.33
CA GLU A 5 -5.63 12.14 -1.69
C GLU A 5 -4.32 12.91 -1.81
N LYS A 6 -4.29 14.15 -1.33
CA LYS A 6 -3.06 14.95 -1.28
C LYS A 6 -1.97 14.25 -0.45
N TYR A 7 -2.32 13.75 0.73
CA TYR A 7 -1.38 13.03 1.59
C TYR A 7 -0.76 11.81 0.92
N ARG A 8 -1.58 11.00 0.21
CA ARG A 8 -1.08 9.84 -0.55
C ARG A 8 -0.14 10.25 -1.69
N GLN A 9 -0.44 11.35 -2.38
CA GLN A 9 0.43 11.88 -3.44
C GLN A 9 1.79 12.35 -2.87
N GLU A 10 1.77 13.07 -1.75
CA GLU A 10 3.00 13.49 -1.05
C GLU A 10 3.82 12.29 -0.57
N LEU A 11 3.16 11.27 -0.01
CA LEU A 11 3.81 10.01 0.39
C LEU A 11 4.48 9.33 -0.81
N SER A 12 3.78 9.22 -1.94
CA SER A 12 4.33 8.62 -3.18
C SER A 12 5.58 9.37 -3.67
N SER A 13 5.59 10.70 -3.56
CA SER A 13 6.75 11.53 -3.88
C SER A 13 7.93 11.19 -2.96
N ARG A 14 7.71 11.09 -1.64
CA ARG A 14 8.77 10.73 -0.68
C ARG A 14 9.30 9.32 -0.87
N VAL A 15 8.45 8.35 -1.20
CA VAL A 15 8.90 6.99 -1.56
C VAL A 15 9.76 7.01 -2.82
N THR A 16 9.44 7.86 -3.79
CA THR A 16 10.24 8.03 -5.01
C THR A 16 11.61 8.64 -4.67
N GLU A 17 11.66 9.65 -3.81
CA GLU A 17 12.90 10.24 -3.31
C GLU A 17 13.77 9.21 -2.59
N LEU A 18 13.18 8.41 -1.70
CA LEU A 18 13.87 7.30 -1.03
C LEU A 18 14.45 6.31 -2.03
N GLY A 19 13.73 6.01 -3.11
CA GLY A 19 14.21 5.14 -4.19
C GLY A 19 15.45 5.67 -4.92
N ARG A 20 15.64 7.00 -4.98
CA ARG A 20 16.85 7.61 -5.55
C ARG A 20 18.03 7.55 -4.57
N LEU A 21 17.75 7.70 -3.27
CA LEU A 21 18.77 7.70 -2.22
C LEU A 21 19.22 6.28 -1.83
N SER A 22 18.31 5.31 -1.85
CA SER A 22 18.55 3.93 -1.42
C SER A 22 17.80 2.92 -2.31
N PRO A 23 18.24 2.76 -3.58
CA PRO A 23 17.53 1.94 -4.56
C PRO A 23 17.40 0.47 -4.14
N ALA A 24 18.48 -0.14 -3.65
CA ALA A 24 18.48 -1.54 -3.23
C ALA A 24 17.51 -1.80 -2.05
N THR A 25 17.41 -0.85 -1.11
CA THR A 25 16.46 -0.94 0.01
C THR A 25 15.03 -0.93 -0.50
N LEU A 26 14.68 0.02 -1.37
CA LEU A 26 13.33 0.12 -1.91
C LEU A 26 12.98 -1.09 -2.79
N GLU A 27 13.94 -1.62 -3.55
CA GLU A 27 13.78 -2.87 -4.31
C GLU A 27 13.48 -4.07 -3.40
N GLY A 28 14.22 -4.21 -2.29
CA GLY A 28 13.96 -5.27 -1.30
C GLY A 28 12.56 -5.18 -0.70
N VAL A 29 12.13 -3.98 -0.30
CA VAL A 29 10.77 -3.74 0.23
C VAL A 29 9.70 -4.11 -0.80
N ARG A 30 9.85 -3.68 -2.06
CA ARG A 30 8.91 -4.01 -3.14
C ARG A 30 8.88 -5.51 -3.45
N THR A 31 10.03 -6.16 -3.43
CA THR A 31 10.15 -7.60 -3.66
C THR A 31 9.39 -8.38 -2.59
N LEU A 32 9.58 -8.01 -1.32
CA LEU A 32 8.87 -8.64 -0.21
C LEU A 32 7.36 -8.37 -0.28
N GLY A 33 6.96 -7.11 -0.51
CA GLY A 33 5.54 -6.73 -0.61
C GLY A 33 4.80 -7.42 -1.76
N GLY A 34 5.47 -7.66 -2.89
CA GLY A 34 4.88 -8.35 -4.05
C GLY A 34 4.86 -9.88 -3.94
N ALA A 35 5.59 -10.48 -3.00
CA ALA A 35 5.78 -11.93 -2.93
C ALA A 35 4.45 -12.69 -2.74
N GLY A 36 3.54 -12.16 -1.92
CA GLY A 36 2.24 -12.78 -1.66
C GLY A 36 1.39 -12.92 -2.93
N GLN A 37 1.47 -11.95 -3.85
CA GLN A 37 0.72 -11.98 -5.11
C GLN A 37 1.13 -13.15 -6.01
N LYS A 38 2.42 -13.54 -5.98
CA LYS A 38 2.97 -14.64 -6.79
C LYS A 38 2.48 -16.02 -6.38
N SER A 39 1.96 -16.17 -5.16
CA SER A 39 1.43 -17.45 -4.66
C SER A 39 0.10 -17.85 -5.29
N GLY A 40 -0.68 -16.89 -5.82
CA GLY A 40 -1.98 -17.13 -6.45
C GLY A 40 -3.09 -17.66 -5.52
N ARG A 41 -2.83 -17.80 -4.22
CA ARG A 41 -3.79 -18.41 -3.27
C ARG A 41 -4.92 -17.47 -2.84
N LEU A 42 -4.66 -16.17 -2.85
CA LEU A 42 -5.61 -15.11 -2.54
C LEU A 42 -5.64 -14.13 -3.72
N ASP A 43 -6.82 -13.65 -4.08
CA ASP A 43 -6.99 -12.63 -5.11
C ASP A 43 -6.47 -11.25 -4.63
N ALA A 44 -6.43 -10.28 -5.55
CA ALA A 44 -5.94 -8.94 -5.23
C ALA A 44 -6.81 -8.25 -4.18
N LYS A 45 -8.15 -8.34 -4.32
CA LYS A 45 -9.11 -7.73 -3.41
C LYS A 45 -8.90 -8.21 -1.96
N THR A 46 -8.80 -9.52 -1.76
CA THR A 46 -8.60 -10.11 -0.43
C THR A 46 -7.29 -9.67 0.19
N ARG A 47 -6.20 -9.63 -0.60
CA ARG A 47 -4.88 -9.20 -0.08
C ARG A 47 -4.87 -7.73 0.33
N GLU A 48 -5.47 -6.84 -0.46
CA GLU A 48 -5.54 -5.41 -0.11
C GLU A 48 -6.42 -5.18 1.12
N LEU A 49 -7.53 -5.91 1.29
CA LEU A 49 -8.35 -5.84 2.50
C LEU A 49 -7.60 -6.32 3.75
N ILE A 50 -6.81 -7.39 3.65
CA ILE A 50 -5.91 -7.83 4.74
C ILE A 50 -4.87 -6.75 5.04
N ALA A 51 -4.23 -6.19 4.02
CA ALA A 51 -3.23 -5.13 4.19
C ALA A 51 -3.84 -3.86 4.83
N LEU A 52 -5.05 -3.49 4.46
CA LEU A 52 -5.80 -2.40 5.07
C LEU A 52 -6.10 -2.68 6.55
N ALA A 53 -6.53 -3.89 6.90
CA ALA A 53 -6.73 -4.28 8.29
C ALA A 53 -5.43 -4.15 9.10
N VAL A 54 -4.30 -4.63 8.56
CA VAL A 54 -2.98 -4.45 9.18
C VAL A 54 -2.67 -2.96 9.36
N ALA A 55 -2.82 -2.16 8.31
CA ALA A 55 -2.56 -0.71 8.34
C ALA A 55 -3.33 0.02 9.45
N VAL A 56 -4.60 -0.35 9.67
CA VAL A 56 -5.44 0.17 10.76
C VAL A 56 -4.90 -0.27 12.11
N THR A 57 -4.60 -1.56 12.29
CA THR A 57 -4.08 -2.08 13.58
C THR A 57 -2.72 -1.49 13.96
N THR A 58 -1.87 -1.19 12.97
CA THR A 58 -0.57 -0.55 13.17
C THR A 58 -0.66 0.97 13.18
N ARG A 59 -1.86 1.56 12.98
CA ARG A 59 -2.10 3.01 12.94
C ARG A 59 -1.18 3.74 11.94
N CYS A 60 -0.98 3.14 10.77
CA CYS A 60 -0.14 3.69 9.72
C CYS A 60 -1.00 4.46 8.71
N ASP A 61 -1.12 5.78 8.88
CA ASP A 61 -1.93 6.64 7.99
C ASP A 61 -1.55 6.49 6.50
N GLY A 62 -0.25 6.42 6.21
CA GLY A 62 0.25 6.21 4.83
C GLY A 62 -0.19 4.87 4.24
N CYS A 63 -0.19 3.83 5.07
CA CYS A 63 -0.62 2.49 4.69
C CYS A 63 -2.15 2.45 4.51
N ILE A 64 -2.90 3.11 5.39
CA ILE A 64 -4.36 3.23 5.30
C ILE A 64 -4.73 3.90 3.98
N ALA A 65 -4.13 5.07 3.68
CA ALA A 65 -4.39 5.81 2.45
C ALA A 65 -4.05 4.99 1.20
N SER A 66 -2.90 4.30 1.20
CA SER A 66 -2.43 3.52 0.06
C SER A 66 -3.30 2.28 -0.18
N HIS A 67 -3.49 1.43 0.84
CA HIS A 67 -4.25 0.20 0.70
C HIS A 67 -5.75 0.42 0.51
N THR A 68 -6.32 1.51 1.04
CA THR A 68 -7.71 1.89 0.71
C THR A 68 -7.85 2.21 -0.79
N SER A 69 -6.89 2.97 -1.35
CA SER A 69 -6.91 3.32 -2.79
C SER A 69 -6.74 2.08 -3.66
N GLU A 70 -5.80 1.19 -3.34
CA GLU A 70 -5.58 -0.05 -4.10
C GLU A 70 -6.75 -1.03 -3.96
N ALA A 71 -7.30 -1.21 -2.75
CA ALA A 71 -8.49 -2.04 -2.54
C ALA A 71 -9.67 -1.58 -3.42
N ALA A 72 -9.93 -0.27 -3.47
CA ALA A 72 -10.99 0.29 -4.31
C ALA A 72 -10.72 0.03 -5.81
N LYS A 73 -9.47 0.19 -6.28
CA LYS A 73 -9.09 -0.09 -7.68
C LYS A 73 -9.32 -1.55 -8.09
N VAL A 74 -9.19 -2.48 -7.14
CA VAL A 74 -9.42 -3.92 -7.39
C VAL A 74 -10.84 -4.36 -7.04
N GLY A 75 -11.78 -3.43 -6.88
CA GLY A 75 -13.21 -3.73 -6.72
C GLY A 75 -13.66 -4.02 -5.28
N ALA A 76 -12.92 -3.57 -4.27
CA ALA A 76 -13.47 -3.49 -2.92
C ALA A 76 -14.57 -2.42 -2.84
N THR A 77 -15.63 -2.77 -2.12
CA THR A 77 -16.77 -1.90 -1.82
C THR A 77 -16.64 -1.34 -0.42
N ARG A 78 -17.58 -0.49 -0.01
CA ARG A 78 -17.62 0.05 1.35
C ARG A 78 -18.03 -1.01 2.36
N GLU A 79 -19.00 -1.85 1.98
CA GLU A 79 -19.39 -3.10 2.63
C GLU A 79 -18.32 -4.17 2.41
#